data_AF-A0A2V6B0H5-F1
#
_entry.id   AF-A0A2V6B0H5-F1
#
_cell.length_a   1.000
_cell.length_b   1.000
_cell.length_c   1.000
_cell.angle_alpha   90.00
_cell.angle_beta   90.00
_cell.angle_gamma   90.00
#
_symmetry.space_group_name_H-M   'P 1'
#
loop_
_entity.id
_entity.type
_entity.pdbx_description
1 polymer ?
#
loop_
_entity_poly.entity_id
_entity_poly.type
_entity_poly.pdbx_seq_one_letter_code
_entity_poly.pdbx_strand_id
1 'polypeptide(L)'
;FDILQQIALSYQFVGRYADSIAAMDRALAIVPDSVETQDLRGLFYFFWKADTRPPLQAIDAILAQEPSAIAVAADTWFLCALADRDPATAERALVAVGDNACWSEGVIRLSRSFGEGLLARMTKDEARARTAFEAARAQQEKIVQEQPDYGPALCVLGLIDAALGRKELALEEGRRAIALTPVEKDVNNGSRVLQYFAITAAWAGEKELALQQLEAGLRAPNASQMLSYGALKLLPFWDPLRGDPHFEQIVESLAPKGNAASSKK
;
A
#
# COMPACT_ATOMS: atom_id res chain seq x y z
N PHE A 1 9.07 -14.16 20.87
CA PHE A 1 8.05 -13.19 20.42
C PHE A 1 8.42 -12.68 19.03
N ASP A 2 9.52 -11.94 18.88
CA ASP A 2 9.98 -11.34 17.61
C ASP A 2 10.11 -12.33 16.44
N ILE A 3 10.61 -13.55 16.71
CA ILE A 3 10.73 -14.61 15.68
C ILE A 3 9.36 -14.94 15.05
N LEU A 4 8.28 -14.92 15.83
CA LEU A 4 6.93 -15.19 15.30
C LEU A 4 6.43 -14.05 14.42
N GLN A 5 6.74 -12.79 14.77
CA GLN A 5 6.44 -11.65 13.91
C GLN A 5 7.19 -11.74 12.57
N GLN A 6 8.48 -12.10 12.60
CA GLN A 6 9.28 -12.27 11.38
C GLN A 6 8.78 -13.44 10.50
N ILE A 7 8.33 -14.54 11.11
CA ILE A 7 7.68 -15.65 10.39
C ILE A 7 6.37 -15.18 9.76
N ALA A 8 5.56 -14.40 10.49
CA ALA A 8 4.31 -13.87 9.96
C ALA A 8 4.53 -12.98 8.74
N LEU A 9 5.48 -12.03 8.81
CA LEU A 9 5.88 -11.18 7.69
C LEU A 9 6.37 -12.00 6.50
N SER A 10 7.16 -13.06 6.76
CA SER A 10 7.62 -13.97 5.71
C SER A 10 6.47 -14.70 5.00
N TYR A 11 5.45 -15.14 5.74
CA TYR A 11 4.23 -15.71 5.13
C TYR A 11 3.46 -14.68 4.30
N GLN A 12 3.39 -13.43 4.76
CA GLN A 12 2.77 -12.36 3.99
C GLN A 12 3.47 -12.12 2.65
N PHE A 13 4.81 -12.14 2.61
CA PHE A 13 5.58 -11.97 1.37
C PHE A 13 5.32 -13.04 0.31
N VAL A 14 4.74 -14.18 0.69
CA VAL A 14 4.33 -15.24 -0.26
C VAL A 14 2.81 -15.40 -0.34
N GLY A 15 2.05 -14.38 0.08
CA GLY A 15 0.59 -14.34 -0.01
C GLY A 15 -0.16 -15.28 0.95
N ARG A 16 0.55 -15.91 1.90
CA ARG A 16 -0.01 -16.87 2.88
C ARG A 16 -0.61 -16.14 4.09
N TYR A 17 -1.63 -15.32 3.85
CA TYR A 17 -2.24 -14.47 4.88
C TYR A 17 -2.79 -15.25 6.09
N ALA A 18 -3.39 -16.43 5.86
CA ALA A 18 -3.90 -17.26 6.96
C ALA A 18 -2.78 -17.72 7.91
N ASP A 19 -1.64 -18.14 7.36
CA ASP A 19 -0.47 -18.54 8.15
C ASP A 19 0.18 -17.34 8.84
N SER A 20 0.19 -16.19 8.17
CA SER A 20 0.66 -14.93 8.77
C SER A 20 -0.15 -14.54 10.01
N ILE A 21 -1.49 -14.55 9.89
CA ILE A 21 -2.40 -14.26 11.01
C ILE A 21 -2.21 -15.28 12.14
N ALA A 22 -2.10 -16.57 11.83
CA ALA A 22 -1.88 -17.61 12.84
C ALA A 22 -0.54 -17.44 13.58
N ALA A 23 0.50 -16.97 12.89
CA ALA A 23 1.78 -16.64 13.52
C ALA A 23 1.67 -15.39 14.42
N MET A 24 0.91 -14.37 14.01
CA MET A 24 0.61 -13.21 14.86
C MET A 24 -0.23 -13.58 16.09
N ASP A 25 -1.22 -14.47 15.95
CA ASP A 25 -2.01 -15.00 17.08
C ASP A 25 -1.10 -15.67 18.13
N ARG A 26 -0.12 -16.47 17.66
CA ARG A 26 0.88 -17.09 18.55
C ARG A 26 1.81 -16.07 19.20
N ALA A 27 2.13 -14.98 18.51
CA ALA A 27 2.93 -13.90 19.08
C ALA A 27 2.16 -13.18 20.20
N LEU A 28 0.88 -12.87 19.96
CA LEU A 28 -0.02 -12.25 20.95
C LEU A 28 -0.31 -13.17 22.15
N ALA A 29 -0.28 -14.48 21.99
CA ALA A 29 -0.34 -15.40 23.13
C ALA A 29 0.87 -15.29 24.08
N ILE A 30 2.00 -14.72 23.62
CA ILE A 30 3.21 -14.50 24.42
C ILE A 30 3.25 -13.06 24.95
N VAL A 31 2.96 -12.07 24.10
CA VAL A 31 2.89 -10.66 24.47
C VAL A 31 1.53 -10.09 24.02
N PRO A 32 0.48 -10.21 24.85
CA PRO A 32 -0.88 -9.82 24.46
C PRO A 32 -1.03 -8.34 24.12
N ASP A 33 -0.27 -7.48 24.80
CA ASP A 33 -0.41 -6.02 24.73
C ASP A 33 0.49 -5.39 23.65
N SER A 34 1.09 -6.19 22.76
CA SER A 34 1.89 -5.64 21.66
C SER A 34 1.00 -4.93 20.63
N VAL A 35 0.96 -3.60 20.72
CA VAL A 35 0.23 -2.71 19.80
C VAL A 35 0.59 -2.99 18.34
N GLU A 36 1.88 -3.06 18.00
CA GLU A 36 2.35 -3.36 16.65
C GLU A 36 1.82 -4.71 16.13
N THR A 37 1.83 -5.75 16.96
CA THR A 37 1.37 -7.08 16.54
C THR A 37 -0.14 -7.11 16.35
N GLN A 38 -0.90 -6.42 17.20
CA GLN A 38 -2.34 -6.28 17.06
C GLN A 38 -2.71 -5.54 15.77
N ASP A 39 -2.00 -4.43 15.48
CA ASP A 39 -2.17 -3.65 14.26
C ASP A 39 -1.89 -4.49 13.01
N LEU A 40 -0.69 -5.07 12.89
CA LEU A 40 -0.30 -5.88 11.73
C LEU A 40 -1.24 -7.07 11.50
N ARG A 41 -1.68 -7.72 12.58
CA ARG A 41 -2.67 -8.79 12.50
C ARG A 41 -3.98 -8.31 11.88
N GLY A 42 -4.49 -7.16 12.32
CA GLY A 42 -5.68 -6.52 11.73
C GLY A 42 -5.45 -6.17 10.26
N LEU A 43 -4.32 -5.53 9.96
CA LEU A 43 -3.92 -5.14 8.61
C LEU A 43 -3.86 -6.32 7.64
N PHE A 44 -3.50 -7.53 8.08
CA PHE A 44 -3.53 -8.71 7.21
C PHE A 44 -4.93 -9.18 6.85
N TYR A 45 -5.95 -8.93 7.68
CA TYR A 45 -7.34 -9.14 7.27
C TYR A 45 -7.77 -8.14 6.20
N PHE A 46 -7.30 -6.89 6.27
CA PHE A 46 -7.55 -5.90 5.24
C PHE A 46 -7.05 -6.41 3.88
N PHE A 47 -5.77 -6.77 3.77
CA PHE A 47 -5.18 -7.22 2.51
C PHE A 47 -5.73 -8.58 2.04
N TRP A 48 -6.03 -9.49 2.96
CA TRP A 48 -6.55 -10.80 2.61
C TRP A 48 -8.01 -10.76 2.18
N LYS A 49 -8.88 -10.18 3.00
CA LYS A 49 -10.34 -10.31 2.91
C LYS A 49 -11.04 -9.08 2.39
N ALA A 50 -10.32 -7.98 2.16
CA ALA A 50 -10.93 -6.67 1.94
C ALA A 50 -11.85 -6.28 3.10
N ASP A 51 -11.39 -6.49 4.34
CA ASP A 51 -12.16 -6.21 5.56
C ASP A 51 -11.43 -5.17 6.42
N THR A 52 -12.01 -3.96 6.50
CA THR A 52 -11.49 -2.86 7.33
C THR A 52 -11.86 -3.02 8.81
N ARG A 53 -12.78 -3.92 9.17
CA ARG A 53 -13.26 -4.04 10.56
C ARG A 53 -12.17 -4.51 11.54
N PRO A 54 -11.39 -5.58 11.26
CA PRO A 54 -10.35 -6.00 12.20
C PRO A 54 -9.27 -4.95 12.50
N PRO A 55 -8.66 -4.26 11.52
CA PRO A 55 -7.70 -3.20 11.83
C PRO A 55 -8.36 -2.01 12.53
N LEU A 56 -9.57 -1.60 12.13
CA LEU A 56 -10.28 -0.51 12.82
C LEU A 56 -10.61 -0.85 14.28
N GLN A 57 -10.98 -2.10 14.59
CA GLN A 57 -11.17 -2.56 15.97
C GLN A 57 -9.88 -2.50 16.78
N ALA A 58 -8.73 -2.84 16.18
CA ALA A 58 -7.44 -2.70 16.84
C ALA A 58 -7.11 -1.22 17.10
N ILE A 59 -7.35 -0.34 16.13
CA ILE A 59 -7.17 1.11 16.26
C ILE A 59 -8.06 1.69 17.38
N ASP A 60 -9.34 1.32 17.42
CA ASP A 60 -10.27 1.75 18.47
C ASP A 60 -9.78 1.27 19.85
N ALA A 61 -9.27 0.04 19.94
CA ALA A 61 -8.71 -0.50 21.18
C ALA A 61 -7.44 0.23 21.62
N ILE A 62 -6.55 0.61 20.69
CA ILE A 62 -5.35 1.41 20.95
C ILE A 62 -5.76 2.80 21.48
N LEU A 63 -6.68 3.47 20.78
CA LEU A 63 -7.19 4.78 21.17
C LEU A 63 -7.90 4.77 22.54
N ALA A 64 -8.54 3.66 22.92
CA ALA A 64 -9.19 3.53 24.22
C ALA A 64 -8.21 3.27 25.38
N GLN A 65 -7.13 2.52 25.13
CA GLN A 65 -6.20 2.05 26.17
C GLN A 65 -4.98 2.94 26.32
N GLU A 66 -4.32 3.26 25.21
CA GLU A 66 -3.09 4.06 25.17
C GLU A 66 -3.10 4.99 23.94
N PRO A 67 -3.84 6.12 23.99
CA PRO A 67 -3.93 7.04 22.86
C PRO A 67 -2.58 7.50 22.30
N SER A 68 -1.53 7.59 23.12
CA SER A 68 -0.17 7.94 22.69
C SER A 68 0.47 6.91 21.76
N ALA A 69 0.02 5.65 21.80
CA ALA A 69 0.54 4.58 20.95
C ALA A 69 -0.07 4.58 19.54
N ILE A 70 -1.05 5.44 19.23
CA ILE A 70 -1.70 5.48 17.91
C ILE A 70 -0.74 5.71 16.76
N ALA A 71 0.40 6.37 17.01
CA ALA A 71 1.44 6.59 16.00
C ALA A 71 1.97 5.28 15.38
N VAL A 72 1.89 4.16 16.10
CA VAL A 72 2.30 2.82 15.62
C VAL A 72 1.35 2.27 14.55
N ALA A 73 0.07 2.66 14.59
CA ALA A 73 -0.98 2.16 13.70
C ALA A 73 -1.58 3.26 12.81
N ALA A 74 -0.96 4.44 12.77
CA ALA A 74 -1.52 5.62 12.12
C ALA A 74 -1.58 5.49 10.59
N ASP A 75 -0.63 4.78 9.98
CA ASP A 75 -0.62 4.45 8.56
C ASP A 75 -1.70 3.40 8.22
N THR A 76 -1.87 2.35 9.03
CA THR A 76 -3.01 1.41 8.92
C THR A 76 -4.34 2.14 9.06
N TRP A 77 -4.43 3.09 10.00
CA TRP A 77 -5.63 3.91 10.20
C TRP A 77 -5.95 4.77 8.98
N PHE A 78 -4.92 5.42 8.43
CA PHE A 78 -5.05 6.20 7.21
C PHE A 78 -5.46 5.34 6.02
N LEU A 79 -4.89 4.14 5.88
CA LEU A 79 -5.22 3.19 4.82
C LEU A 79 -6.69 2.73 4.89
N CYS A 80 -7.19 2.45 6.10
CA CYS A 80 -8.60 2.10 6.30
C CYS A 80 -9.52 3.28 5.95
N ALA A 81 -9.16 4.50 6.35
CA ALA A 81 -9.93 5.69 6.01
C ALA A 81 -9.98 5.96 4.49
N LEU A 82 -8.90 5.71 3.77
CA LEU A 82 -8.87 5.77 2.30
C LEU A 82 -9.77 4.71 1.67
N ALA A 83 -9.79 3.49 2.21
CA ALA A 83 -10.65 2.41 1.74
C ALA A 83 -12.14 2.72 1.95
N ASP A 84 -12.49 3.23 3.13
CA ASP A 84 -13.87 3.56 3.52
C ASP A 84 -14.35 4.91 2.96
N ARG A 85 -13.47 5.65 2.27
CA ARG A 85 -13.72 6.99 1.73
C ARG A 85 -14.15 8.00 2.79
N ASP A 86 -13.53 7.92 3.96
CA ASP A 86 -13.79 8.80 5.11
C ASP A 86 -12.70 9.89 5.21
N PRO A 87 -12.93 11.10 4.67
CA PRO A 87 -11.95 12.19 4.73
C PRO A 87 -11.69 12.70 6.15
N ALA A 88 -12.69 12.66 7.03
CA ALA A 88 -12.52 13.15 8.40
C ALA A 88 -11.61 12.22 9.20
N THR A 89 -11.78 10.91 9.04
CA THR A 89 -10.89 9.92 9.66
C THR A 89 -9.51 9.92 9.03
N ALA A 90 -9.41 10.08 7.70
CA ALA A 90 -8.13 10.18 7.01
C ALA A 90 -7.32 11.41 7.47
N GLU A 91 -7.96 12.55 7.69
CA GLU A 91 -7.31 13.75 8.23
C GLU A 91 -6.77 13.51 9.65
N ARG A 92 -7.57 12.92 10.54
CA ARG A 92 -7.12 12.56 11.90
C ARG A 92 -5.95 11.57 11.87
N ALA A 93 -6.01 10.57 10.99
CA ALA A 93 -4.94 9.59 10.84
C ALA A 93 -3.64 10.26 10.35
N LEU A 94 -3.70 11.18 9.38
CA LEU A 94 -2.51 11.93 8.93
C LEU A 94 -1.91 12.83 10.01
N VAL A 95 -2.73 13.38 10.91
CA VAL A 95 -2.23 14.09 12.09
C VAL A 95 -1.44 13.12 12.99
N ALA A 96 -1.97 11.92 13.23
CA ALA A 96 -1.30 10.88 14.03
C ALA A 96 -0.04 10.30 13.37
N VAL A 97 0.00 10.24 12.03
CA VAL A 97 1.20 9.83 11.27
C VAL A 97 2.39 10.75 11.59
N GLY A 98 2.14 12.04 11.83
CA GLY A 98 3.21 12.99 12.16
C GLY A 98 4.21 13.14 11.01
N ASP A 99 5.50 12.99 11.31
CA ASP A 99 6.58 13.05 10.32
C ASP A 99 6.90 11.68 9.69
N ASN A 100 6.18 10.62 10.09
CA ASN A 100 6.37 9.29 9.53
C ASN A 100 5.80 9.18 8.11
N ALA A 101 6.13 8.07 7.44
CA ALA A 101 5.51 7.73 6.18
C ALA A 101 4.02 7.42 6.39
N CYS A 102 3.15 7.90 5.50
CA CYS A 102 1.73 7.53 5.51
C CYS A 102 1.48 6.10 5.01
N TRP A 103 2.50 5.50 4.39
CA TRP A 103 2.53 4.12 3.96
C TRP A 103 3.98 3.65 3.78
N SER A 104 4.29 2.45 4.25
CA SER A 104 5.60 1.83 4.09
C SER A 104 5.47 0.35 3.76
N GLU A 105 6.12 -0.06 2.68
CA GLU A 105 6.20 -1.47 2.29
C GLU A 105 7.65 -1.82 1.92
N GLY A 106 8.42 -2.22 2.92
CA GLY A 106 9.86 -2.42 2.79
C GLY A 106 10.58 -1.13 2.42
N VAL A 107 11.14 -1.10 1.21
CA VAL A 107 11.88 0.05 0.65
C VAL A 107 11.00 1.13 0.04
N ILE A 108 9.73 0.82 -0.22
CA ILE A 108 8.78 1.80 -0.77
C ILE A 108 8.14 2.55 0.39
N ARG A 109 8.48 3.84 0.53
CA ARG A 109 7.97 4.71 1.59
C ARG A 109 7.31 5.93 0.97
N LEU A 110 6.05 6.17 1.31
CA LEU A 110 5.28 7.32 0.84
C LEU A 110 5.18 8.32 1.98
N SER A 111 5.66 9.54 1.76
CA SER A 111 5.71 10.57 2.82
C SER A 111 4.32 10.99 3.26
N ARG A 112 4.22 11.65 4.42
CA ARG A 112 2.98 12.29 4.88
C ARG A 112 2.36 13.22 3.82
N SER A 113 3.19 14.00 3.11
CA SER A 113 2.75 14.88 2.01
C SER A 113 2.09 14.11 0.86
N PHE A 114 2.56 12.89 0.58
CA PHE A 114 1.87 12.01 -0.39
C PHE A 114 0.47 11.64 0.09
N GLY A 115 0.33 11.30 1.38
CA GLY A 115 -0.95 11.03 2.01
C GLY A 115 -1.90 12.24 2.01
N GLU A 116 -1.39 13.44 2.25
CA GLU A 116 -2.16 14.69 2.12
C GLU A 116 -2.68 14.89 0.68
N GLY A 117 -1.87 14.52 -0.32
CA GLY A 117 -2.27 14.49 -1.72
C GLY A 117 -3.39 13.49 -2.00
N LEU A 118 -3.30 12.28 -1.44
CA LEU A 118 -4.36 11.27 -1.54
C LEU A 118 -5.67 11.72 -0.89
N LEU A 119 -5.59 12.31 0.31
CA LEU A 119 -6.75 12.87 1.02
C LEU A 119 -7.43 13.95 0.16
N ALA A 120 -6.64 14.89 -0.37
CA ALA A 120 -7.16 15.95 -1.20
C ALA A 120 -7.80 15.44 -2.51
N ARG A 121 -7.20 14.42 -3.17
CA ARG A 121 -7.83 13.73 -4.31
C ARG A 121 -9.16 13.09 -3.93
N MET A 122 -9.21 12.42 -2.78
CA MET A 122 -10.44 11.79 -2.27
C MET A 122 -11.56 12.81 -2.06
N THR A 123 -11.22 14.03 -1.61
CA THR A 123 -12.17 15.13 -1.46
C THR A 123 -12.37 15.97 -2.72
N LYS A 124 -11.75 15.58 -3.86
CA LYS A 124 -11.79 16.30 -5.15
C LYS A 124 -11.27 17.73 -5.08
N ASP A 125 -10.34 18.00 -4.17
CA ASP A 125 -9.63 19.28 -4.07
C ASP A 125 -8.31 19.19 -4.85
N GLU A 126 -8.40 19.44 -6.16
CA GLU A 126 -7.27 19.33 -7.09
C GLU A 126 -6.13 20.31 -6.74
N ALA A 127 -6.46 21.49 -6.22
CA ALA A 127 -5.46 22.48 -5.85
C ALA A 127 -4.63 22.00 -4.65
N ARG A 128 -5.31 21.54 -3.59
CA ARG A 128 -4.64 20.98 -2.41
C ARG A 128 -3.88 19.70 -2.75
N ALA A 129 -4.44 18.85 -3.61
CA ALA A 129 -3.77 17.64 -4.07
C ALA A 129 -2.47 17.95 -4.79
N ARG A 130 -2.49 18.88 -5.75
CA ARG A 130 -1.29 19.30 -6.47
C ARG A 130 -0.24 19.87 -5.53
N THR A 131 -0.62 20.76 -4.61
CA THR A 131 0.32 21.34 -3.63
C THR A 131 0.99 20.26 -2.78
N ALA A 132 0.22 19.29 -2.28
CA ALA A 132 0.73 18.22 -1.44
C ALA A 132 1.66 17.26 -2.22
N PHE A 133 1.31 16.90 -3.46
CA PHE A 133 2.18 16.08 -4.30
C PHE A 133 3.45 16.79 -4.75
N GLU A 134 3.43 18.10 -5.03
CA GLU A 134 4.67 18.86 -5.28
C GLU A 134 5.58 18.87 -4.04
N ALA A 135 5.01 18.98 -2.84
CA ALA A 135 5.78 18.89 -1.59
C ALA A 135 6.38 17.49 -1.40
N ALA A 136 5.62 16.42 -1.67
CA ALA A 136 6.14 15.05 -1.66
C ALA A 136 7.25 14.87 -2.69
N ARG A 137 7.09 15.45 -3.90
CA ARG A 137 8.09 15.38 -4.96
C ARG A 137 9.40 16.05 -4.54
N ALA A 138 9.34 17.24 -3.96
CA ALA A 138 10.53 17.96 -3.50
C ALA A 138 11.28 17.21 -2.39
N GLN A 139 10.58 16.46 -1.54
CA GLN A 139 11.21 15.58 -0.55
C GLN A 139 11.89 14.39 -1.23
N GLN A 140 11.18 13.72 -2.15
CA GLN A 140 11.67 12.53 -2.83
C GLN A 140 12.83 12.82 -3.78
N GLU A 141 12.83 13.97 -4.44
CA GLU A 141 13.89 14.40 -5.36
C GLU A 141 15.24 14.55 -4.64
N LYS A 142 15.25 14.99 -3.38
CA LYS A 142 16.47 15.03 -2.56
C LYS A 142 17.05 13.63 -2.34
N ILE A 143 16.19 12.66 -2.04
CA ILE A 143 16.60 11.26 -1.85
C ILE A 143 17.21 10.70 -3.15
N VAL A 144 16.58 10.99 -4.30
CA VAL A 144 17.10 10.59 -5.61
C VAL A 144 18.43 11.29 -5.94
N GLN A 145 18.61 12.56 -5.58
CA GLN A 145 19.88 13.26 -5.79
C GLN A 145 21.02 12.67 -4.95
N GLU A 146 20.74 12.27 -3.71
CA GLU A 146 21.73 11.62 -2.84
C GLU A 146 22.06 10.20 -3.31
N GLN A 147 21.11 9.51 -3.95
CA GLN A 147 21.23 8.12 -4.37
C GLN A 147 20.65 7.91 -5.80
N PRO A 148 21.31 8.44 -6.84
CA PRO A 148 20.74 8.48 -8.20
C PRO A 148 20.55 7.11 -8.85
N ASP A 149 21.25 6.09 -8.35
CA ASP A 149 21.17 4.70 -8.83
C ASP A 149 20.34 3.80 -7.91
N TYR A 150 19.68 4.36 -6.89
CA TYR A 150 18.80 3.60 -6.01
C TYR A 150 17.38 3.53 -6.58
N GLY A 151 17.09 2.43 -7.28
CA GLY A 151 15.81 2.21 -7.99
C GLY A 151 14.54 2.43 -7.17
N PRO A 152 14.42 1.98 -5.90
CA PRO A 152 13.23 2.24 -5.09
C PRO A 152 12.90 3.72 -4.91
N ALA A 153 13.91 4.59 -4.80
CA ALA A 153 13.67 6.04 -4.70
C ALA A 153 13.11 6.63 -6.01
N LEU A 154 13.60 6.16 -7.16
CA LEU A 154 13.06 6.53 -8.47
C LEU A 154 11.64 5.99 -8.68
N CYS A 155 11.33 4.80 -8.15
CA CYS A 155 9.98 4.23 -8.20
C CYS A 155 8.95 5.12 -7.49
N VAL A 156 9.29 5.63 -6.31
CA VAL A 156 8.44 6.56 -5.56
C VAL A 156 8.32 7.90 -6.29
N LEU A 157 9.42 8.41 -6.87
CA LEU A 157 9.39 9.66 -7.64
C LEU A 157 8.44 9.54 -8.83
N GLY A 158 8.55 8.45 -9.61
CA GLY A 158 7.67 8.21 -10.75
C GLY A 158 6.20 8.11 -10.36
N LEU A 159 5.88 7.51 -9.21
CA LEU A 159 4.51 7.48 -8.70
C LEU A 159 3.98 8.88 -8.35
N ILE A 160 4.81 9.73 -7.75
CA ILE A 160 4.46 11.14 -7.45
C ILE A 160 4.27 11.93 -8.75
N ASP A 161 5.16 11.77 -9.72
CA ASP A 161 5.05 12.45 -11.00
C ASP A 161 3.81 12.00 -11.79
N ALA A 162 3.40 10.72 -11.68
CA ALA A 162 2.12 10.26 -12.21
C ALA A 162 0.93 10.93 -11.50
N ALA A 163 1.00 11.11 -10.17
CA ALA A 163 -0.03 11.82 -9.40
C ALA A 163 -0.19 13.29 -9.83
N LEU A 164 0.92 13.91 -10.25
CA LEU A 164 0.98 15.28 -10.77
C LEU A 164 0.58 15.40 -12.26
N GLY A 165 0.26 14.29 -12.91
CA GLY A 165 -0.07 14.25 -14.35
C GLY A 165 1.15 14.38 -15.28
N ARG A 166 2.37 14.22 -14.77
CA ARG A 166 3.63 14.27 -15.53
C ARG A 166 3.96 12.90 -16.10
N LYS A 167 3.09 12.46 -17.00
CA LYS A 167 3.05 11.10 -17.55
C LYS A 167 4.39 10.60 -18.07
N GLU A 168 5.04 11.33 -18.97
CA GLU A 168 6.27 10.87 -19.64
C GLU A 168 7.39 10.67 -18.62
N LEU A 169 7.53 11.63 -17.70
CA LEU A 169 8.53 11.59 -16.62
C LEU A 169 8.28 10.39 -15.69
N ALA A 170 7.03 10.19 -15.28
CA ALA A 170 6.64 9.08 -14.41
C ALA A 170 6.98 7.70 -15.00
N LEU A 171 6.73 7.53 -16.30
CA LEU A 171 7.01 6.27 -17.00
C LEU A 171 8.51 6.06 -17.24
N GLU A 172 9.26 7.12 -17.52
CA GLU A 172 10.71 7.07 -17.66
C GLU A 172 11.37 6.67 -16.32
N GLU A 173 11.03 7.37 -15.24
CA GLU A 173 11.55 7.11 -13.90
C GLU A 173 11.20 5.69 -13.41
N GLY A 174 9.96 5.25 -13.63
CA GLY A 174 9.54 3.89 -13.30
C GLY A 174 10.27 2.80 -14.08
N ARG A 175 10.50 2.98 -15.39
CA ARG A 175 11.31 2.04 -16.19
C ARG A 175 12.77 2.04 -15.75
N ARG A 176 13.33 3.20 -15.42
CA ARG A 176 14.69 3.32 -14.90
C ARG A 176 14.82 2.64 -13.53
N ALA A 177 13.82 2.77 -12.66
CA ALA A 177 13.76 2.07 -11.39
C ALA A 177 13.81 0.54 -11.58
N ILE A 178 13.02 -0.01 -12.51
CA ILE A 178 13.04 -1.44 -12.85
C ILE A 178 14.42 -1.86 -13.36
N ALA A 179 15.04 -1.08 -14.26
CA ALA A 179 16.36 -1.39 -14.82
C ALA A 179 17.47 -1.38 -13.76
N LEU A 180 17.39 -0.49 -12.77
CA LEU A 180 18.35 -0.39 -11.66
C LEU A 180 18.13 -1.45 -10.58
N THR A 181 16.94 -2.06 -10.51
CA THR A 181 16.61 -3.09 -9.51
C THR A 181 16.09 -4.36 -10.18
N PRO A 182 16.95 -5.06 -10.96
CA PRO A 182 16.56 -6.30 -11.61
C PRO A 182 16.26 -7.38 -10.57
N VAL A 183 15.13 -8.07 -10.75
CA VAL A 183 14.61 -9.11 -9.82
C VAL A 183 15.63 -10.22 -9.59
N GLU A 184 16.46 -10.52 -10.59
CA GLU A 184 17.49 -11.56 -10.52
C GLU A 184 18.64 -11.21 -9.55
N LYS A 185 18.87 -9.92 -9.29
CA LYS A 185 19.91 -9.45 -8.36
C LYS A 185 19.33 -9.13 -6.98
N ASP A 186 18.11 -8.59 -6.94
CA ASP A 186 17.41 -8.24 -5.72
C ASP A 186 15.93 -8.59 -5.87
N VAL A 187 15.60 -9.83 -5.51
CA VAL A 187 14.23 -10.33 -5.63
C VAL A 187 13.25 -9.56 -4.76
N ASN A 188 13.71 -9.04 -3.62
CA ASN A 188 12.87 -8.31 -2.69
C ASN A 188 12.48 -6.96 -3.28
N ASN A 189 13.47 -6.11 -3.56
CA ASN A 189 13.20 -4.76 -4.03
C ASN A 189 12.76 -4.74 -5.49
N GLY A 190 13.28 -5.64 -6.33
CA GLY A 190 12.89 -5.74 -7.74
C GLY A 190 11.41 -6.10 -7.90
N SER A 191 10.91 -7.04 -7.08
CA SER A 191 9.47 -7.35 -7.06
C SER A 191 8.66 -6.12 -6.68
N ARG A 192 9.07 -5.39 -5.62
CA ARG A 192 8.38 -4.16 -5.18
C ARG A 192 8.34 -3.10 -6.28
N VAL A 193 9.47 -2.78 -6.88
CA VAL A 193 9.56 -1.76 -7.92
C VAL A 193 8.68 -2.11 -9.12
N LEU A 194 8.71 -3.38 -9.56
CA LEU A 194 7.84 -3.85 -10.65
C LEU A 194 6.35 -3.69 -10.31
N GLN A 195 5.97 -4.04 -9.10
CA GLN A 195 4.58 -4.00 -8.63
C GLN A 195 4.05 -2.57 -8.49
N TYR A 196 4.84 -1.63 -7.96
CA TYR A 196 4.43 -0.22 -7.87
C TYR A 196 4.41 0.48 -9.23
N PHE A 197 5.21 0.01 -10.20
CA PHE A 197 5.14 0.55 -11.56
C PHE A 197 3.77 0.34 -12.22
N ALA A 198 3.04 -0.71 -11.86
CA ALA A 198 1.65 -0.90 -12.31
C ALA A 198 0.72 0.24 -11.83
N ILE A 199 0.90 0.71 -10.59
CA ILE A 199 0.16 1.85 -10.04
C ILE A 199 0.55 3.13 -10.78
N THR A 200 1.85 3.35 -10.99
CA THR A 200 2.37 4.50 -11.75
C THR A 200 1.76 4.54 -13.15
N ALA A 201 1.75 3.42 -13.88
CA ALA A 201 1.14 3.33 -15.20
C ALA A 201 -0.37 3.62 -15.17
N ALA A 202 -1.09 3.11 -14.16
CA ALA A 202 -2.52 3.38 -14.00
C ALA A 202 -2.79 4.88 -13.79
N TRP A 203 -2.01 5.53 -12.93
CA TRP A 203 -2.15 6.96 -12.63
C TRP A 203 -1.69 7.86 -13.79
N ALA A 204 -0.75 7.38 -14.59
CA ALA A 204 -0.32 8.03 -15.84
C ALA A 204 -1.33 7.89 -16.99
N GLY A 205 -2.46 7.19 -16.77
CA GLY A 205 -3.50 6.96 -17.77
C GLY A 205 -3.15 5.88 -18.80
N GLU A 206 -2.08 5.12 -18.58
CA GLU A 206 -1.64 4.02 -19.46
C GLU A 206 -2.31 2.71 -19.04
N LYS A 207 -3.62 2.60 -19.27
CA LYS A 207 -4.45 1.49 -18.79
C LYS A 207 -3.94 0.10 -19.21
N GLU A 208 -3.64 -0.11 -20.49
CA GLU A 208 -3.17 -1.40 -20.99
C GLU A 208 -1.81 -1.79 -20.41
N LEU A 209 -0.89 -0.82 -20.30
CA LEU A 209 0.39 -1.04 -19.64
C LEU A 209 0.19 -1.37 -18.16
N ALA A 210 -0.69 -0.66 -17.46
CA ALA A 210 -0.99 -0.90 -16.06
C ALA A 210 -1.50 -2.32 -15.82
N LEU A 211 -2.42 -2.82 -16.66
CA LEU A 211 -2.92 -4.19 -16.60
C LEU A 211 -1.81 -5.22 -16.84
N GLN A 212 -0.98 -5.01 -17.87
CA GLN A 212 0.17 -5.88 -18.14
C GLN A 212 1.16 -5.93 -16.97
N GLN A 213 1.48 -4.78 -16.38
CA GLN A 213 2.39 -4.69 -15.24
C GLN A 213 1.75 -5.24 -13.96
N LEU A 214 0.45 -5.09 -13.78
CA LEU A 214 -0.29 -5.68 -12.66
C LEU A 214 -0.18 -7.21 -12.71
N GLU A 215 -0.44 -7.83 -13.87
CA GLU A 215 -0.27 -9.27 -14.02
C GLU A 215 1.18 -9.73 -13.82
N ALA A 216 2.15 -9.01 -14.38
CA ALA A 216 3.56 -9.32 -14.18
C ALA A 216 3.94 -9.23 -12.69
N GLY A 217 3.45 -8.20 -12.00
CA GLY A 217 3.64 -8.01 -10.56
C GLY A 217 2.98 -9.10 -9.70
N LEU A 218 1.84 -9.66 -10.14
CA LEU A 218 1.21 -10.81 -9.48
C LEU A 218 1.99 -12.12 -9.68
N ARG A 219 2.81 -12.22 -10.73
CA ARG A 219 3.71 -13.36 -10.97
C ARG A 219 5.10 -13.18 -10.31
N ALA A 220 5.38 -12.01 -9.73
CA ALA A 220 6.65 -11.74 -9.07
C ALA A 220 6.82 -12.64 -7.82
N PRO A 221 8.05 -13.08 -7.49
CA PRO A 221 8.27 -14.02 -6.39
C PRO A 221 7.78 -13.51 -5.02
N ASN A 222 7.93 -12.21 -4.77
CA ASN A 222 7.42 -11.58 -3.55
C ASN A 222 6.10 -10.88 -3.82
N ALA A 223 5.08 -11.26 -3.05
CA ALA A 223 3.75 -10.68 -3.11
C ALA A 223 3.70 -9.28 -2.49
N SER A 224 2.99 -8.37 -3.17
CA SER A 224 2.68 -7.06 -2.64
C SER A 224 1.34 -6.95 -1.95
N GLN A 225 1.35 -6.27 -0.80
CA GLN A 225 0.15 -5.82 -0.12
C GLN A 225 -0.67 -4.90 -1.02
N MET A 226 -0.04 -4.04 -1.82
CA MET A 226 -0.73 -3.16 -2.79
C MET A 226 -1.35 -3.91 -3.99
N LEU A 227 -0.94 -5.16 -4.25
CA LEU A 227 -1.54 -6.03 -5.27
C LEU A 227 -2.41 -7.14 -4.67
N SER A 228 -2.63 -7.12 -3.35
CA SER A 228 -3.53 -8.06 -2.68
C SER A 228 -4.99 -7.82 -3.06
N TYR A 229 -5.84 -8.82 -2.84
CA TYR A 229 -7.28 -8.70 -3.03
C TYR A 229 -7.87 -7.45 -2.35
N GLY A 230 -7.50 -7.23 -1.09
CA GLY A 230 -7.97 -6.08 -0.31
C GLY A 230 -7.57 -4.74 -0.91
N ALA A 231 -6.30 -4.61 -1.31
CA ALA A 231 -5.79 -3.39 -1.91
C ALA A 231 -6.47 -3.08 -3.25
N LEU A 232 -6.51 -4.04 -4.17
CA LEU A 232 -7.13 -3.85 -5.49
C LEU A 232 -8.62 -3.48 -5.36
N LYS A 233 -9.32 -4.13 -4.42
CA LYS A 233 -10.76 -3.93 -4.22
C LYS A 233 -11.10 -2.61 -3.55
N LEU A 234 -10.34 -2.18 -2.55
CA LEU A 234 -10.73 -1.07 -1.68
C LEU A 234 -9.99 0.23 -1.98
N LEU A 235 -8.69 0.15 -2.27
CA LEU A 235 -7.84 1.35 -2.22
C LEU A 235 -7.98 2.27 -3.44
N PRO A 236 -7.93 3.60 -3.24
CA PRO A 236 -8.00 4.60 -4.31
C PRO A 236 -6.93 4.46 -5.39
N PHE A 237 -5.82 3.80 -5.06
CA PHE A 237 -4.70 3.60 -5.98
C PHE A 237 -5.13 2.92 -7.28
N TRP A 238 -6.17 2.11 -7.23
CA TRP A 238 -6.68 1.34 -8.37
C TRP A 238 -7.96 1.91 -8.99
N ASP A 239 -8.45 3.05 -8.49
CA ASP A 239 -9.62 3.74 -9.05
C ASP A 239 -9.54 3.93 -10.58
N PRO A 240 -8.38 4.27 -11.18
CA PRO A 240 -8.27 4.43 -12.64
C PRO A 240 -8.54 3.17 -13.47
N LEU A 241 -8.45 1.97 -12.87
CA LEU A 241 -8.69 0.69 -13.57
C LEU A 241 -10.07 0.10 -13.29
N ARG A 242 -10.81 0.61 -12.30
CA ARG A 242 -12.13 0.07 -11.94
C ARG A 242 -13.14 0.23 -13.06
N GLY A 243 -13.96 -0.80 -13.24
CA GLY A 243 -14.90 -0.91 -14.36
C GLY A 243 -14.29 -1.43 -15.65
N ASP A 244 -12.97 -1.63 -15.71
CA ASP A 244 -12.35 -2.39 -16.80
C ASP A 244 -12.57 -3.90 -16.58
N PRO A 245 -13.18 -4.64 -17.53
CA PRO A 245 -13.48 -6.06 -17.35
C PRO A 245 -12.26 -6.93 -17.02
N HIS A 246 -11.08 -6.59 -17.54
CA HIS A 246 -9.86 -7.34 -17.26
C HIS A 246 -9.39 -7.11 -15.83
N PHE A 247 -9.43 -5.86 -15.35
CA PHE A 247 -9.12 -5.55 -13.96
C PHE A 247 -10.06 -6.28 -12.99
N GLU A 248 -11.37 -6.24 -13.23
CA GLU A 248 -12.36 -6.90 -12.36
C GLU A 248 -12.13 -8.43 -12.31
N GLN A 249 -11.79 -9.06 -13.43
CA GLN A 249 -11.42 -10.48 -13.47
C GLN A 249 -10.17 -10.79 -12.62
N ILE A 250 -9.15 -9.92 -12.67
CA ILE A 250 -7.95 -10.05 -11.81
C ILE A 250 -8.37 -9.98 -10.35
N VAL A 251 -9.19 -8.99 -9.95
CA VAL A 251 -9.65 -8.83 -8.56
C VAL A 251 -10.44 -10.05 -8.10
N GLU A 252 -11.38 -10.55 -8.92
CA GLU A 252 -12.17 -11.74 -8.61
C GLU A 252 -11.29 -12.99 -8.44
N SER A 253 -10.24 -13.13 -9.26
CA SER A 253 -9.33 -14.28 -9.19
C SER A 253 -8.56 -14.36 -7.87
N LEU A 254 -8.32 -13.21 -7.23
CA LEU A 254 -7.61 -13.10 -5.96
C LEU A 254 -8.54 -13.22 -4.74
N ALA A 255 -9.86 -13.23 -4.95
CA ALA A 255 -10.83 -13.31 -3.87
C ALA A 255 -10.62 -14.59 -3.03
N PRO A 256 -10.61 -14.49 -1.70
CA PRO A 256 -10.46 -15.66 -0.84
C PRO A 256 -11.55 -16.70 -1.10
N LYS A 257 -11.14 -17.95 -1.32
CA LYS A 257 -12.05 -19.09 -1.47
C LYS A 257 -12.93 -19.21 -0.20
N GLY A 258 -14.21 -18.88 -0.34
CA GLY A 258 -15.16 -18.73 0.77
C GLY A 258 -16.19 -17.60 0.58
N ASN A 259 -15.88 -16.59 -0.24
CA ASN A 259 -16.81 -15.49 -0.58
C ASN A 259 -17.55 -15.67 -1.93
N ALA A 260 -17.30 -16.74 -2.68
CA ALA A 260 -17.94 -17.03 -3.97
C ALA A 260 -19.37 -17.60 -3.84
N ALA A 261 -19.96 -17.59 -2.65
CA ALA A 261 -21.27 -18.16 -2.36
C ALA A 261 -22.29 -17.07 -1.98
N SER A 262 -22.46 -16.05 -2.80
CA SER A 262 -23.62 -15.14 -2.70
C SER A 262 -24.09 -14.53 -4.02
N SER A 263 -23.47 -14.85 -5.16
CA SER A 263 -23.88 -14.36 -6.49
C SER A 263 -24.41 -15.45 -7.42
N LYS A 264 -25.06 -16.49 -6.86
CA LYS A 264 -25.95 -17.39 -7.61
C LYS A 264 -27.13 -17.83 -6.73
N LYS A 265 -28.16 -17.00 -6.66
CA LYS A 265 -29.56 -17.42 -6.47
C LYS A 265 -30.45 -16.53 -7.31
#